data_AF-A0A8K0WXG6-F1
#
_entry.id   AF-A0A8K0WXG6-F1
#
_cell.length_a   1.000
_cell.length_b   1.000
_cell.length_c   1.000
_cell.angle_alpha   90.00
_cell.angle_beta   90.00
_cell.angle_gamma   90.00
#
_symmetry.space_group_name_H-M   'P 1'
#
loop_
_entity.id
_entity.type
_entity.pdbx_description
1 polymer ?
#
loop_
_entity_poly.entity_id
_entity_poly.type
_entity_poly.pdbx_seq_one_letter_code
_entity_poly.pdbx_strand_id
1 'polypeptide(L)'
;MNVANLGRPLGCLKTALRQARSLRAAQRPLSTAVARPSTSSGDFFSTRQRERQERLSKFQVYPKVESARAACPDPMPTIIKTEISKLDPTGARTRLFSKKHSDSAKVGDVLMVTPKTGEPFAGVLLQIRRSGVETAIQLRGQLMKLGVEMWYKIYSPSVVGIDIIWRRPKRARRARLTYMRKPKHDMGSVENMVLAWKKERYALRKKRAGNAKQRK
;
A
#
# COMPACT_ATOMS: atom_id res chain seq x y z
N MET A 1 -83.00 -40.49 40.44
CA MET A 1 -82.50 -39.36 41.26
C MET A 1 -80.99 -39.48 41.38
N ASN A 2 -80.34 -38.34 41.61
CA ASN A 2 -78.96 -38.01 41.27
C ASN A 2 -77.84 -38.82 41.95
N VAL A 3 -76.72 -38.87 41.22
CA VAL A 3 -75.38 -39.38 41.58
C VAL A 3 -74.68 -38.42 42.54
N ALA A 4 -73.92 -38.94 43.51
CA ALA A 4 -72.84 -38.19 44.17
C ALA A 4 -71.60 -39.08 44.33
N ASN A 5 -70.57 -38.80 43.53
CA ASN A 5 -69.23 -39.38 43.66
C ASN A 5 -68.42 -38.54 44.67
N LEU A 6 -67.97 -39.16 45.76
CA LEU A 6 -67.03 -38.57 46.71
C LEU A 6 -65.61 -38.63 46.15
N GLY A 7 -65.20 -37.61 45.39
CA GLY A 7 -63.82 -37.43 44.96
C GLY A 7 -62.92 -36.92 46.09
N ARG A 8 -61.97 -37.73 46.57
CA ARG A 8 -60.88 -37.27 47.44
C ARG A 8 -59.92 -36.38 46.64
N PRO A 9 -59.47 -35.22 47.14
CA PRO A 9 -58.58 -34.35 46.39
C PRO A 9 -57.16 -34.94 46.32
N LEU A 10 -56.72 -35.34 45.12
CA LEU A 10 -55.34 -35.73 44.79
C LEU A 10 -54.35 -34.53 44.80
N GLY A 11 -54.58 -33.53 45.64
CA GLY A 11 -53.78 -32.31 45.74
C GLY A 11 -52.41 -32.52 46.41
N CYS A 12 -52.28 -33.56 47.22
CA CYS A 12 -51.10 -33.80 48.07
C CYS A 12 -49.96 -34.55 47.36
N LEU A 13 -50.23 -35.18 46.20
CA LEU A 13 -49.21 -35.94 45.48
C LEU A 13 -48.19 -35.02 44.79
N LYS A 14 -48.62 -33.85 44.33
CA LYS A 14 -47.72 -32.87 43.71
C LYS A 14 -46.75 -32.25 44.71
N THR A 15 -47.18 -32.04 45.96
CA THR A 15 -46.31 -31.53 47.04
C THR A 15 -45.34 -32.60 47.51
N ALA A 16 -45.78 -33.86 47.65
CA ALA A 16 -44.91 -34.99 47.99
C ALA A 16 -43.81 -35.23 46.93
N LEU A 17 -44.16 -35.19 45.63
CA LEU A 17 -43.17 -35.34 44.55
C LEU A 17 -42.19 -34.16 44.47
N ARG A 18 -42.60 -32.95 44.89
CA ARG A 18 -41.73 -31.78 44.93
C ARG A 18 -40.71 -31.88 46.07
N GLN A 19 -41.11 -32.40 47.23
CA GLN A 19 -40.20 -32.68 48.35
C GLN A 19 -39.21 -33.81 48.04
N ALA A 20 -39.63 -34.86 47.33
CA ALA A 20 -38.73 -35.93 46.90
C ALA A 20 -37.63 -35.43 45.93
N ARG A 21 -37.92 -34.43 45.09
CA ARG A 21 -36.92 -33.79 44.21
C ARG A 21 -35.94 -32.90 44.98
N SER A 22 -36.38 -32.16 46.00
CA SER A 22 -35.46 -31.34 46.81
C SER A 22 -34.50 -32.21 47.64
N LEU A 23 -34.93 -33.39 48.08
CA LEU A 23 -34.05 -34.34 48.79
C LEU A 23 -32.99 -34.95 47.87
N ARG A 24 -33.29 -35.18 46.59
CA ARG A 24 -32.27 -35.59 45.58
C ARG A 24 -31.25 -34.50 45.28
N ALA A 25 -31.63 -33.22 45.35
CA ALA A 25 -30.70 -32.10 45.21
C ALA A 25 -29.81 -31.89 46.44
N ALA A 26 -30.24 -32.38 47.62
CA ALA A 26 -29.51 -32.25 48.88
C ALA A 26 -28.53 -33.40 49.17
N GLN A 27 -28.52 -34.46 48.36
CA GLN A 27 -27.43 -35.43 48.36
C GLN A 27 -26.23 -34.81 47.64
N ARG A 28 -25.45 -34.02 48.38
CA ARG A 28 -24.06 -33.75 48.02
C ARG A 28 -23.39 -35.12 47.82
N PRO A 29 -22.95 -35.50 46.60
CA PRO A 29 -22.02 -36.59 46.51
C PRO A 29 -20.80 -36.16 47.32
N LEU A 30 -20.43 -36.95 48.33
CA LEU A 30 -19.08 -36.90 48.87
C LEU A 30 -18.17 -37.06 47.65
N SER A 31 -17.57 -35.95 47.23
CA SER A 31 -16.54 -35.94 46.22
C SER A 31 -15.42 -36.80 46.78
N THR A 32 -15.38 -38.08 46.40
CA THR A 32 -14.09 -38.74 46.25
C THR A 32 -13.25 -37.76 45.45
N ALA A 33 -12.14 -37.32 46.03
CA ALA A 33 -11.21 -36.47 45.34
C ALA A 33 -10.81 -37.24 44.08
N VAL A 34 -11.45 -36.92 42.96
CA VAL A 34 -10.88 -37.17 41.64
C VAL A 34 -9.57 -36.44 41.74
N ALA A 35 -8.49 -37.20 41.86
CA ALA A 35 -7.14 -36.66 41.85
C ALA A 35 -7.13 -35.66 40.71
N ARG A 36 -7.05 -34.36 41.04
CA ARG A 36 -6.81 -33.35 40.01
C ARG A 36 -5.55 -33.86 39.32
N PRO A 37 -5.60 -34.19 38.02
CA PRO A 37 -4.36 -34.49 37.32
C PRO A 37 -3.50 -33.28 37.60
N SER A 38 -2.34 -33.53 38.22
CA SER A 38 -1.37 -32.51 38.58
C SER A 38 -1.35 -31.53 37.42
N THR A 39 -1.70 -30.28 37.68
CA THR A 39 -1.45 -29.16 36.79
C THR A 39 0.07 -29.06 36.65
N SER A 40 0.65 -30.00 35.92
CA SER A 40 1.96 -29.86 35.31
C SER A 40 1.79 -28.65 34.42
N SER A 41 2.37 -27.55 34.89
CA SER A 41 2.56 -26.31 34.17
C SER A 41 2.85 -26.59 32.70
N GLY A 42 1.89 -26.31 31.81
CA GLY A 42 2.16 -26.32 30.36
C GLY A 42 0.97 -26.57 29.44
N ASP A 43 0.17 -27.61 29.68
CA ASP A 43 -0.67 -28.15 28.60
C ASP A 43 -2.18 -27.94 28.79
N PHE A 44 -2.73 -27.02 27.98
CA PHE A 44 -4.14 -26.65 27.90
C PHE A 44 -5.05 -27.67 27.16
N PHE A 45 -4.60 -28.91 26.96
CA PHE A 45 -5.34 -29.90 26.17
C PHE A 45 -6.30 -30.75 27.01
N SER A 46 -7.55 -30.86 26.55
CA SER A 46 -8.58 -31.75 27.12
C SER A 46 -8.26 -33.23 26.88
N THR A 47 -8.88 -34.13 27.66
CA THR A 47 -8.69 -35.60 27.56
C THR A 47 -8.94 -36.12 26.14
N ARG A 48 -10.02 -35.66 25.49
CA ARG A 48 -10.32 -35.99 24.09
C ARG A 48 -9.23 -35.51 23.11
N GLN A 49 -8.62 -34.36 23.37
CA GLN A 49 -7.55 -33.84 22.51
C GLN A 49 -6.28 -34.71 22.64
N ARG A 50 -5.97 -35.19 23.85
CA ARG A 50 -4.84 -36.12 24.09
C ARG A 50 -5.04 -37.46 23.39
N GLU A 51 -6.20 -38.09 23.56
CA GLU A 51 -6.54 -39.36 22.87
C GLU A 51 -6.47 -39.22 21.34
N ARG A 52 -6.87 -38.06 20.80
CA ARG A 52 -6.76 -37.77 19.38
C ARG A 52 -5.29 -37.66 18.94
N GLN A 53 -4.44 -37.04 19.76
CA GLN A 53 -3.02 -36.87 19.48
C GLN A 53 -2.27 -38.21 19.54
N GLU A 54 -2.62 -39.09 20.48
CA GLU A 54 -2.14 -40.48 20.57
C GLU A 54 -2.57 -41.35 19.38
N ARG A 55 -3.75 -41.08 18.79
CA ARG A 55 -4.17 -41.74 17.54
C ARG A 55 -3.38 -41.21 16.34
N LEU A 56 -3.14 -39.89 16.28
CA LEU A 56 -2.41 -39.24 15.20
C LEU A 56 -0.91 -39.57 15.21
N SER A 57 -0.30 -39.78 16.37
CA SER A 57 1.12 -40.14 16.50
C SER A 57 1.48 -41.49 15.87
N LYS A 58 0.48 -42.36 15.65
CA LYS A 58 0.64 -43.65 14.97
C LYS A 58 0.83 -43.52 13.46
N PHE A 59 0.56 -42.35 12.89
CA PHE A 59 0.69 -42.09 11.46
C PHE A 59 1.94 -41.25 11.20
N GLN A 60 2.69 -41.60 10.15
CA GLN A 60 3.78 -40.78 9.64
C GLN A 60 3.19 -39.55 8.91
N VAL A 61 3.08 -38.43 9.62
CA VAL A 61 2.66 -37.15 9.03
C VAL A 61 3.88 -36.48 8.42
N TYR A 62 4.00 -36.50 7.09
CA TYR A 62 5.04 -35.73 6.40
C TYR A 62 4.86 -34.23 6.65
N PRO A 63 5.94 -33.48 6.93
CA PRO A 63 5.83 -32.05 7.16
C PRO A 63 5.32 -31.37 5.89
N LYS A 64 4.52 -30.32 6.07
CA LYS A 64 4.11 -29.48 4.95
C LYS A 64 5.34 -28.75 4.41
N VAL A 65 5.51 -28.73 3.09
CA VAL A 65 6.51 -27.88 2.44
C VAL A 65 6.30 -26.42 2.88
N GLU A 66 7.39 -25.71 3.13
CA GLU A 66 7.33 -24.31 3.56
C GLU A 66 6.51 -23.47 2.57
N SER A 67 5.51 -22.76 3.09
CA SER A 67 4.67 -21.92 2.24
C SER A 67 5.41 -20.65 1.83
N ALA A 68 5.24 -20.19 0.59
CA ALA A 68 5.83 -18.93 0.12
C ALA A 68 5.49 -17.72 1.01
N ARG A 69 4.32 -17.73 1.67
CA ARG A 69 3.88 -16.71 2.62
C ARG A 69 4.66 -16.75 3.95
N ALA A 70 5.16 -17.92 4.35
CA ALA A 70 6.04 -18.05 5.52
C ALA A 70 7.41 -17.42 5.23
N ALA A 71 7.93 -17.56 4.01
CA ALA A 71 9.17 -16.93 3.58
C ALA A 71 9.01 -15.42 3.33
N CYS A 72 7.91 -15.00 2.70
CA CYS A 72 7.64 -13.59 2.41
C CYS A 72 6.16 -13.25 2.68
N PRO A 73 5.85 -12.69 3.86
CA PRO A 73 4.48 -12.31 4.20
C PRO A 73 3.87 -11.23 3.30
N ASP A 74 4.67 -10.27 2.83
CA ASP A 74 4.27 -9.25 1.84
C ASP A 74 5.30 -9.15 0.69
N PRO A 75 4.97 -9.68 -0.50
CA PRO A 75 5.87 -9.64 -1.65
C PRO A 75 5.83 -8.31 -2.42
N MET A 76 4.81 -7.47 -2.21
CA MET A 76 4.59 -6.26 -3.01
C MET A 76 5.77 -5.26 -2.98
N PRO A 77 6.36 -4.89 -1.84
CA PRO A 77 7.48 -3.95 -1.83
C PRO A 77 8.71 -4.51 -2.53
N THR A 78 8.92 -5.83 -2.47
CA THR A 78 10.01 -6.52 -3.16
C THR A 78 9.78 -6.43 -4.68
N ILE A 79 8.58 -6.75 -5.15
CA ILE A 79 8.22 -6.67 -6.57
C ILE A 79 8.33 -5.23 -7.10
N ILE A 80 7.86 -4.24 -6.34
CA ILE A 80 7.96 -2.83 -6.74
C ILE A 80 9.43 -2.40 -6.87
N LYS A 81 10.31 -2.83 -5.95
CA LYS A 81 11.73 -2.52 -6.01
C LYS A 81 12.41 -3.20 -7.20
N THR A 82 12.08 -4.46 -7.48
CA THR A 82 12.65 -5.18 -8.63
C THR A 82 12.24 -4.53 -9.95
N GLU A 83 10.97 -4.14 -10.10
CA GLU A 83 10.48 -3.45 -11.30
C GLU A 83 11.08 -2.05 -11.46
N ILE A 84 11.20 -1.27 -10.37
CA ILE A 84 11.89 0.03 -10.43
C ILE A 84 13.36 -0.14 -10.84
N SER A 85 14.06 -1.12 -10.27
CA SER A 85 15.46 -1.38 -10.60
C SER A 85 15.64 -1.82 -12.07
N LYS A 86 14.66 -2.53 -12.62
CA LYS A 86 14.64 -2.96 -14.03
C LYS A 86 14.38 -1.78 -14.98
N LEU A 87 13.44 -0.90 -14.62
CA LEU A 87 13.02 0.23 -15.46
C LEU A 87 13.94 1.46 -15.35
N ASP A 88 14.61 1.66 -14.21
CA ASP A 88 15.58 2.73 -13.97
C ASP A 88 16.88 2.16 -13.37
N PRO A 89 17.72 1.48 -14.18
CA PRO A 89 18.97 0.90 -13.69
C PRO A 89 19.95 1.94 -13.17
N THR A 90 19.87 3.19 -13.67
CA THR A 90 20.71 4.30 -13.22
C THR A 90 20.22 4.94 -11.92
N GLY A 91 18.96 4.72 -11.54
CA GLY A 91 18.29 5.45 -10.47
C GLY A 91 18.12 6.95 -10.73
N ALA A 92 18.39 7.44 -11.95
CA ALA A 92 18.38 8.86 -12.26
C ALA A 92 16.96 9.45 -12.18
N ARG A 93 15.95 8.71 -12.64
CA ARG A 93 14.53 9.13 -12.59
C ARG A 93 14.02 9.07 -11.16
N THR A 94 14.36 8.02 -10.41
CA THR A 94 14.04 7.92 -8.98
C THR A 94 14.64 9.08 -8.20
N ARG A 95 15.91 9.43 -8.46
CA ARG A 95 16.59 10.58 -7.85
C ARG A 95 15.92 11.91 -8.22
N LEU A 96 15.55 12.09 -9.50
CA LEU A 96 14.91 13.30 -10.01
C LEU A 96 13.58 13.62 -9.30
N PHE A 97 12.81 12.61 -8.89
CA PHE A 97 11.51 12.79 -8.22
C PHE A 97 11.49 12.41 -6.73
N SER A 98 12.66 12.14 -6.15
CA SER A 98 12.81 11.85 -4.73
C SER A 98 12.42 13.04 -3.85
N LYS A 99 11.80 12.77 -2.69
CA LYS A 99 11.51 13.83 -1.71
C LYS A 99 12.77 14.28 -0.96
N LYS A 100 13.77 13.41 -0.85
CA LYS A 100 14.94 13.59 0.02
C LYS A 100 15.92 14.63 -0.51
N HIS A 101 16.06 14.74 -1.84
CA HIS A 101 17.03 15.64 -2.45
C HIS A 101 16.46 17.05 -2.65
N SER A 102 17.29 18.07 -2.41
CA SER A 102 17.00 19.47 -2.77
C SER A 102 16.83 19.63 -4.27
N ASP A 103 17.69 18.95 -5.03
CA ASP A 103 17.86 19.11 -6.47
C ASP A 103 16.78 18.39 -7.27
N SER A 104 15.89 17.63 -6.61
CA SER A 104 14.78 16.95 -7.27
C SER A 104 13.83 17.96 -7.93
N ALA A 105 13.11 17.55 -8.97
CA ALA A 105 12.02 18.33 -9.53
C ALA A 105 10.95 18.61 -8.46
N LYS A 106 10.57 19.89 -8.32
CA LYS A 106 9.52 20.33 -7.39
C LYS A 106 8.32 20.84 -8.18
N VAL A 107 7.17 20.81 -7.52
CA VAL A 107 5.92 21.26 -8.14
C VAL A 107 6.00 22.76 -8.42
N GLY A 108 5.63 23.16 -9.64
CA GLY A 108 5.79 24.50 -10.17
C GLY A 108 7.07 24.72 -10.99
N ASP A 109 7.97 23.75 -11.05
CA ASP A 109 9.08 23.75 -12.01
C ASP A 109 8.54 23.47 -13.42
N VAL A 110 9.29 23.92 -14.44
CA VAL A 110 9.02 23.56 -15.84
C VAL A 110 9.86 22.36 -16.21
N LEU A 111 9.18 21.32 -16.69
CA LEU A 111 9.81 20.11 -17.18
C LEU A 111 9.60 19.96 -18.68
N MET A 112 10.62 19.46 -19.36
CA MET A 112 10.54 18.92 -20.71
C MET A 112 10.50 17.40 -20.62
N VAL A 113 9.49 16.78 -21.19
CA VAL A 113 9.42 15.32 -21.32
C VAL A 113 9.64 14.97 -22.78
N THR A 114 10.70 14.22 -23.05
CA THR A 114 11.02 13.74 -24.40
C THR A 114 10.48 12.32 -24.54
N PRO A 115 9.41 12.10 -25.32
CA PRO A 115 8.94 10.75 -25.62
C PRO A 115 9.89 10.04 -26.60
N LYS A 116 9.75 8.71 -26.72
CA LYS A 116 10.50 7.89 -27.69
C LYS A 116 10.12 8.24 -29.13
N THR A 117 8.86 8.59 -29.34
CA THR A 117 8.31 8.97 -30.63
C THR A 117 7.52 10.26 -30.47
N GLY A 118 7.70 11.20 -31.40
CA GLY A 118 6.97 12.46 -31.42
C GLY A 118 7.73 13.63 -30.79
N GLU A 119 7.03 14.76 -30.65
CA GLU A 119 7.60 16.01 -30.16
C GLU A 119 7.72 16.02 -28.62
N PRO A 120 8.81 16.57 -28.05
CA PRO A 120 8.90 16.75 -26.61
C PRO A 120 7.84 17.72 -26.08
N PHE A 121 7.17 17.33 -24.99
CA PHE A 121 6.19 18.18 -24.34
C PHE A 121 6.84 18.96 -23.19
N ALA A 122 6.72 20.28 -23.22
CA ALA A 122 7.19 21.15 -22.14
C ALA A 122 6.01 21.76 -21.39
N GLY A 123 6.08 21.73 -20.06
CA GLY A 123 5.01 22.28 -19.24
C GLY A 123 5.38 22.41 -17.77
N VAL A 124 4.53 23.15 -17.06
CA VAL A 124 4.62 23.32 -15.62
C VAL A 124 4.18 22.05 -14.91
N LEU A 125 4.98 21.60 -13.95
CA LEU A 125 4.64 20.49 -13.10
C LEU A 125 3.55 20.88 -12.09
N LEU A 126 2.32 20.42 -12.33
CA LEU A 126 1.18 20.69 -11.45
C LEU A 126 1.15 19.80 -10.21
N GLN A 127 1.51 18.52 -10.35
CA GLN A 127 1.55 17.57 -9.26
C GLN A 127 2.36 16.31 -9.60
N ILE A 128 2.77 15.59 -8.55
CA ILE A 128 3.46 14.31 -8.62
C ILE A 128 2.62 13.28 -7.86
N ARG A 129 2.14 12.24 -8.55
CA ARG A 129 1.51 11.05 -7.94
C ARG A 129 2.59 10.01 -7.68
N ARG A 130 2.77 9.63 -6.42
CA ARG A 130 3.79 8.64 -6.01
C ARG A 130 3.08 7.33 -5.68
N SER A 131 3.14 6.37 -6.60
CA SER A 131 2.44 5.08 -6.53
C SER A 131 3.39 3.95 -6.93
N GLY A 132 4.60 3.92 -6.36
CA GLY A 132 5.63 2.93 -6.70
C GLY A 132 6.09 3.04 -8.15
N VAL A 133 6.03 1.92 -8.89
CA VAL A 133 6.34 1.82 -10.33
C VAL A 133 5.44 2.74 -11.18
N GLU A 134 4.24 3.03 -10.70
CA GLU A 134 3.27 3.87 -11.41
C GLU A 134 3.37 5.36 -11.13
N THR A 135 4.50 5.79 -10.55
CA THR A 135 4.74 7.20 -10.25
C THR A 135 4.55 8.06 -11.51
N ALA A 136 3.71 9.09 -11.40
CA ALA A 136 3.26 9.90 -12.51
C ALA A 136 3.41 11.39 -12.22
N ILE A 137 3.69 12.16 -13.26
CA ILE A 137 3.74 13.62 -13.23
C ILE A 137 2.65 14.20 -14.11
N GLN A 138 1.99 15.26 -13.65
CA GLN A 138 1.04 16.01 -14.45
C GLN A 138 1.68 17.32 -14.89
N LEU A 139 1.84 17.48 -16.20
CA LEU A 139 2.36 18.69 -16.81
C LEU A 139 1.21 19.49 -17.43
N ARG A 140 1.29 20.81 -17.30
CA ARG A 140 0.40 21.76 -17.97
C ARG A 140 1.21 22.65 -18.90
N GLY A 141 0.83 22.71 -20.16
CA GLY A 141 1.36 23.65 -21.13
C GLY A 141 0.23 24.34 -21.89
N GLN A 142 0.59 25.23 -22.79
CA GLN A 142 -0.33 25.75 -23.80
C GLN A 142 0.24 25.38 -25.17
N LEU A 143 -0.61 24.83 -26.01
CA LEU A 143 -0.32 24.66 -27.43
C LEU A 143 -1.13 25.71 -28.19
N MET A 144 -0.43 26.66 -28.80
CA MET A 144 -1.03 27.87 -29.36
C MET A 144 -1.84 28.63 -28.30
N LYS A 145 -3.17 28.56 -28.32
CA LYS A 145 -4.08 29.22 -27.37
C LYS A 145 -4.88 28.23 -26.51
N LEU A 146 -4.62 26.94 -26.65
CA LEU A 146 -5.34 25.88 -25.92
C LEU A 146 -4.46 25.34 -24.79
N GLY A 147 -5.01 25.33 -23.57
CA GLY A 147 -4.33 24.75 -22.42
C GLY A 147 -4.40 23.22 -22.46
N VAL A 148 -3.24 22.56 -22.52
CA VAL A 148 -3.14 21.10 -22.58
C VAL A 148 -2.52 20.58 -21.29
N GLU A 149 -3.08 19.49 -20.76
CA GLU A 149 -2.54 18.80 -19.60
C GLU A 149 -2.27 17.34 -19.92
N MET A 150 -1.09 16.85 -19.56
CA MET A 150 -0.66 15.49 -19.82
C MET A 150 -0.12 14.80 -18.58
N TRP A 151 -0.49 13.53 -18.43
CA TRP A 151 0.11 12.64 -17.45
C TRP A 151 1.22 11.83 -18.08
N TYR A 152 2.39 11.84 -17.46
CA TYR A 152 3.50 10.97 -17.83
C TYR A 152 3.85 10.03 -16.67
N LYS A 153 3.97 8.74 -16.98
CA LYS A 153 4.52 7.73 -16.08
C LYS A 153 6.05 7.82 -16.16
N ILE A 154 6.71 8.14 -15.06
CA ILE A 154 8.17 8.44 -15.09
C ILE A 154 9.01 7.21 -15.43
N TYR A 155 8.57 6.02 -15.03
CA TYR A 155 9.27 4.76 -15.30
C TYR A 155 8.85 4.12 -16.63
N SER A 156 8.01 4.77 -17.44
CA SER A 156 7.65 4.25 -18.75
C SER A 156 8.86 4.26 -19.69
N PRO A 157 9.12 3.18 -20.44
CA PRO A 157 10.15 3.16 -21.48
C PRO A 157 9.81 4.05 -22.68
N SER A 158 8.53 4.45 -22.82
CA SER A 158 8.10 5.41 -23.83
C SER A 158 8.59 6.82 -23.55
N VAL A 159 8.96 7.13 -22.31
CA VAL A 159 9.61 8.40 -21.95
C VAL A 159 11.12 8.19 -22.02
N VAL A 160 11.81 8.92 -22.88
CA VAL A 160 13.27 8.83 -23.04
C VAL A 160 13.96 9.60 -21.94
N GLY A 161 13.59 10.87 -21.77
CA GLY A 161 14.23 11.78 -20.85
C GLY A 161 13.27 12.79 -20.24
N ILE A 162 13.60 13.23 -19.04
CA ILE A 162 12.88 14.31 -18.35
C ILE A 162 13.91 15.32 -17.89
N ASP A 163 13.86 16.51 -18.46
CA ASP A 163 14.77 17.61 -18.18
C ASP A 163 14.07 18.72 -17.40
N ILE A 164 14.74 19.30 -16.41
CA ILE A 164 14.29 20.52 -15.75
C ILE A 164 14.77 21.70 -16.59
N ILE A 165 13.84 22.42 -17.21
CA ILE A 165 14.13 23.60 -18.04
C ILE A 165 14.33 24.82 -17.14
N TRP A 166 13.36 25.03 -16.25
CA TRP A 166 13.30 26.19 -15.40
C TRP A 166 12.85 25.79 -14.00
N ARG A 167 13.55 26.32 -13.00
CA ARG A 167 13.20 26.10 -11.59
C ARG A 167 12.46 27.30 -11.05
N ARG A 168 11.44 27.03 -10.25
CA ARG A 168 10.71 28.07 -9.57
C ARG A 168 11.62 28.73 -8.51
N PRO A 169 11.77 30.06 -8.49
CA PRO A 169 12.68 30.74 -7.55
C PRO A 169 12.25 30.55 -6.10
N LYS A 170 10.93 30.48 -5.85
CA LYS A 170 10.36 30.20 -4.53
C LYS A 170 9.54 28.91 -4.57
N ARG A 171 9.81 28.00 -3.62
CA ARG A 171 9.06 26.76 -3.50
C ARG A 171 7.55 27.00 -3.35
N ALA A 172 6.75 26.21 -4.06
CA ALA A 172 5.29 26.27 -3.92
C ALA A 172 4.85 25.81 -2.52
N ARG A 173 3.87 26.53 -1.95
CA ARG A 173 3.29 26.20 -0.63
C ARG A 173 2.33 25.01 -0.69
N ARG A 174 1.81 24.67 -1.87
CA ARG A 174 0.85 23.57 -2.08
C ARG A 174 1.52 22.40 -2.78
N ALA A 175 1.10 21.17 -2.45
CA ALA A 175 1.58 19.96 -3.11
C ALA A 175 0.98 19.75 -4.51
N ARG A 176 -0.17 20.38 -4.81
CA ARG A 176 -0.86 20.36 -6.10
C ARG A 176 -1.19 21.78 -6.52
N LEU A 177 -0.83 22.18 -7.74
CA LEU A 177 -1.05 23.54 -8.26
C LEU A 177 -2.20 23.59 -9.27
N THR A 178 -3.30 22.87 -8.99
CA THR A 178 -4.49 22.84 -9.86
C THR A 178 -5.12 24.21 -10.11
N TYR A 179 -4.85 25.19 -9.24
CA TYR A 179 -5.30 26.58 -9.40
C TYR A 179 -4.66 27.28 -10.61
N MET A 180 -3.54 26.77 -11.15
CA MET A 180 -2.89 27.28 -12.36
C MET A 180 -3.73 27.09 -13.64
N ARG A 181 -4.84 26.35 -13.54
CA ARG A 181 -5.85 26.28 -14.62
C ARG A 181 -6.64 27.57 -14.79
N LYS A 182 -6.69 28.42 -13.77
CA LYS A 182 -7.40 29.69 -13.82
C LYS A 182 -6.52 30.73 -14.53
N PRO A 183 -7.06 31.55 -15.44
CA PRO A 183 -6.27 32.52 -16.23
C PRO A 183 -5.36 33.42 -15.37
N LYS A 184 -5.83 33.85 -14.20
CA LYS A 184 -5.05 34.67 -13.24
C LYS A 184 -3.70 34.06 -12.82
N HIS A 185 -3.58 32.73 -12.80
CA HIS A 185 -2.40 32.02 -12.31
C HIS A 185 -1.78 31.12 -13.38
N ASP A 186 -2.31 31.13 -14.60
CA ASP A 186 -1.79 30.31 -15.67
C ASP A 186 -0.45 30.87 -16.13
N MET A 187 0.51 29.99 -16.38
CA MET A 187 1.84 30.42 -16.79
C MET A 187 1.91 30.74 -18.29
N GLY A 188 0.91 30.28 -19.04
CA GLY A 188 0.84 30.49 -20.46
C GLY A 188 1.67 29.49 -21.26
N SER A 189 2.07 29.88 -22.47
CA SER A 189 3.05 29.13 -23.27
C SER A 189 4.43 29.20 -22.63
N VAL A 190 5.12 28.06 -22.60
CA VAL A 190 6.43 27.88 -21.97
C VAL A 190 7.55 27.77 -23.01
N GLU A 191 7.22 27.95 -24.30
CA GLU A 191 8.15 27.81 -25.43
C GLU A 191 9.38 28.71 -25.31
N ASN A 192 9.20 29.95 -24.85
CA ASN A 192 10.31 30.89 -24.65
C ASN A 192 11.36 30.36 -23.67
N MET A 193 10.92 29.70 -22.59
CA MET A 193 11.84 29.09 -21.61
C MET A 193 12.57 27.88 -22.21
N VAL A 194 11.88 27.08 -23.02
CA VAL A 194 12.47 25.95 -23.74
C VAL A 194 13.54 26.44 -24.73
N LEU A 195 13.25 27.50 -25.48
CA LEU A 195 14.19 28.09 -26.44
C LEU A 195 15.43 28.65 -25.75
N ALA A 196 15.27 29.38 -24.65
CA ALA A 196 16.38 29.89 -23.85
C ALA A 196 17.27 28.76 -23.33
N TRP A 197 16.68 27.72 -22.73
CA TRP A 197 17.42 26.57 -22.22
C TRP A 197 18.15 25.79 -23.33
N LYS A 198 17.51 25.59 -24.49
CA LYS A 198 18.15 24.99 -25.66
C LYS A 198 19.35 25.83 -26.10
N LYS A 199 19.18 27.15 -26.23
CA LYS A 199 20.26 28.08 -26.61
C LYS A 199 21.46 28.01 -25.66
N GLU A 200 21.21 28.01 -24.35
CA GLU A 200 22.25 27.86 -23.32
C GLU A 200 22.99 26.52 -23.45
N ARG A 201 22.26 25.41 -23.61
CA ARG A 201 22.82 24.06 -23.82
C ARG A 201 23.69 23.99 -25.08
N TYR A 202 23.23 24.56 -26.20
CA TYR A 202 24.01 24.60 -27.44
C TYR A 202 25.28 25.43 -27.30
N ALA A 203 25.20 26.60 -26.65
CA ALA A 203 26.36 27.48 -26.42
C ALA A 203 27.43 26.79 -25.54
N LEU A 204 27.00 26.15 -24.43
CA LEU A 204 27.88 25.37 -23.55
C LEU A 204 28.58 24.23 -24.31
N ARG A 205 27.85 23.52 -25.18
CA ARG A 205 28.40 22.45 -26.01
C ARG A 205 29.46 22.98 -26.98
N LYS A 206 29.21 24.11 -27.66
CA LYS A 206 30.16 24.74 -28.58
C LYS A 206 31.44 25.18 -27.87
N LYS A 207 31.33 25.78 -26.68
CA LYS A 207 32.49 26.19 -25.86
C LYS A 207 33.36 25.00 -25.45
N ARG A 208 32.74 23.89 -25.04
CA ARG A 208 33.46 22.64 -24.70
C ARG A 208 34.25 22.08 -25.88
N ALA A 209 33.66 22.05 -27.07
CA ALA A 209 34.32 21.57 -28.28
C ALA A 209 35.51 22.46 -28.69
N GLY A 210 35.39 23.79 -28.55
CA GLY A 210 36.49 24.73 -28.80
C GLY A 210 37.67 24.51 -27.85
N ASN A 211 37.42 24.40 -26.55
CA ASN A 211 38.47 24.18 -25.55
C ASN A 211 39.18 22.82 -25.71
N ALA A 212 38.48 21.77 -26.16
CA ALA A 212 39.09 20.47 -26.43
C ALA A 212 40.03 20.51 -27.65
N LYS A 213 39.76 21.39 -28.62
CA LYS A 213 40.60 21.57 -29.82
C LYS A 213 41.85 22.40 -29.56
N GLN A 214 41.81 23.33 -28.60
CA GLN A 214 42.97 24.13 -28.17
C GLN A 214 43.95 23.40 -27.24
N ARG A 215 43.55 22.26 -26.65
CA ARG A 215 44.40 21.46 -25.74
C ARG A 215 45.09 20.29 -26.44
N LYS A 216 44.92 20.16 -27.75
CA LYS A 216 45.70 19.29 -28.64
C LYS A 216 46.65 20.17 -29.43
#